data_AF-A0A7D9HWF4-F1
#
_entry.id   AF-A0A7D9HWF4-F1
#
_cell.length_a   1.000
_cell.length_b   1.000
_cell.length_c   1.000
_cell.angle_alpha   90.00
_cell.angle_beta   90.00
_cell.angle_gamma   90.00
#
_symmetry.space_group_name_H-M   'P 1'
#
loop_
_entity.id
_entity.type
_entity.pdbx_description
1 polymer ?
#
loop_
_entity_poly.entity_id
_entity_poly.type
_entity_poly.pdbx_seq_one_letter_code
_entity_poly.pdbx_strand_id
1 'polypeptide(L)'
;MRNLRLKTKPEDNVDPLTAVELEQAEELWIKTAQKELHKRVKNKEFNMLSPFTDDKGILRVGGRVDKAIVTYDSKHPVLLPKNHHISYLITKD
;
A
#
# COMPACT_ATOMS: atom_id res chain seq x y z
N MET A 1 -51.49 11.39 11.49
CA MET A 1 -50.02 11.47 11.31
C MET A 1 -49.66 10.70 10.05
N ARG A 2 -49.07 11.36 9.05
CA ARG A 2 -48.70 10.77 7.76
C ARG A 2 -47.32 10.13 7.90
N ASN A 3 -47.26 8.80 7.90
CA ASN A 3 -45.98 8.10 7.83
C ASN A 3 -45.53 8.06 6.36
N LEU A 4 -44.58 8.92 6.02
CA LEU A 4 -43.86 8.89 4.75
C LEU A 4 -42.98 7.64 4.72
N ARG A 5 -43.47 6.60 4.03
CA ARG A 5 -42.70 5.43 3.65
C ARG A 5 -41.57 5.92 2.71
N LEU A 6 -40.38 6.12 3.25
CA LEU A 6 -39.19 6.37 2.45
C LEU A 6 -39.01 5.16 1.52
N LYS A 7 -39.25 5.37 0.23
CA LYS A 7 -38.84 4.43 -0.82
C LYS A 7 -37.33 4.36 -0.78
N THR A 8 -36.78 3.27 -0.26
CA THR A 8 -35.39 2.90 -0.54
C THR A 8 -35.28 2.69 -2.05
N LYS A 9 -34.49 3.53 -2.73
CA LYS A 9 -34.13 3.31 -4.12
C LYS A 9 -33.25 2.04 -4.17
N PRO A 10 -33.55 1.05 -5.02
CA PRO A 10 -32.63 -0.04 -5.28
C PRO A 10 -31.68 0.44 -6.38
N GLU A 11 -30.52 0.97 -5.99
CA GLU A 11 -29.44 1.30 -6.93
C GLU A 11 -28.10 0.86 -6.30
N ASP A 12 -28.02 -0.40 -5.87
CA ASP A 12 -26.73 -1.06 -5.66
C ASP A 12 -26.23 -1.58 -7.02
N ASN A 13 -26.03 -0.67 -7.98
CA ASN A 13 -25.18 -0.93 -9.13
C ASN A 13 -23.73 -0.73 -8.68
N VAL A 14 -23.23 -1.64 -7.85
CA VAL A 14 -21.79 -1.73 -7.59
C VAL A 14 -21.24 -2.57 -8.73
N ASP A 15 -20.69 -1.90 -9.73
CA ASP A 15 -19.88 -2.58 -10.74
C ASP A 15 -18.84 -3.45 -10.02
N PRO A 16 -18.60 -4.69 -10.48
CA PRO A 16 -17.68 -5.59 -9.81
C PRO A 16 -16.28 -4.97 -9.78
N LEU A 17 -15.68 -4.89 -8.59
CA LEU A 17 -14.31 -4.46 -8.38
C LEU A 17 -13.38 -5.17 -9.37
N THR A 18 -12.75 -4.38 -10.24
CA THR A 18 -11.79 -4.90 -11.20
C THR A 18 -10.46 -5.17 -10.52
N ALA A 19 -9.66 -6.09 -11.08
CA ALA A 19 -8.30 -6.34 -10.59
C ALA A 19 -7.43 -5.07 -10.62
N VAL A 20 -7.66 -4.20 -11.60
CA VAL A 20 -6.95 -2.93 -11.75
C VAL A 20 -7.28 -1.96 -10.61
N GLU A 21 -8.55 -1.85 -10.23
CA GLU A 21 -8.95 -0.99 -9.12
C GLU A 21 -8.39 -1.49 -7.78
N LEU A 22 -8.33 -2.81 -7.59
CA LEU A 22 -7.71 -3.41 -6.42
C LEU A 22 -6.21 -3.12 -6.35
N GLU A 23 -5.47 -3.28 -7.46
CA GLU A 23 -4.05 -2.94 -7.53
C GLU A 23 -3.81 -1.46 -7.23
N GLN A 24 -4.62 -0.57 -7.81
CA GLN A 24 -4.53 0.87 -7.57
C GLN A 24 -4.84 1.24 -6.12
N ALA A 25 -5.84 0.60 -5.51
CA ALA A 25 -6.20 0.82 -4.11
C ALA A 25 -5.08 0.38 -3.17
N GLU A 26 -4.47 -0.79 -3.44
CA GLU A 26 -3.33 -1.30 -2.68
C GLU A 26 -2.15 -0.31 -2.74
N GLU A 27 -1.77 0.11 -3.94
CA GLU A 27 -0.70 1.09 -4.13
C GLU A 27 -0.97 2.40 -3.39
N LEU A 28 -2.20 2.91 -3.49
CA LEU A 28 -2.61 4.15 -2.83
C LEU A 28 -2.49 4.05 -1.32
N TRP A 29 -2.95 2.93 -0.75
CA TRP A 29 -2.87 2.72 0.69
C TRP A 29 -1.43 2.58 1.19
N ILE A 30 -0.56 1.90 0.43
CA ILE A 30 0.87 1.83 0.73
C ILE A 30 1.48 3.24 0.74
N LYS A 31 1.28 4.02 -0.33
CA LYS A 31 1.82 5.40 -0.45
C LYS A 31 1.35 6.27 0.72
N THR A 32 0.08 6.13 1.09
CA THR A 32 -0.50 6.87 2.22
C THR A 32 0.18 6.50 3.55
N ALA A 33 0.38 5.21 3.81
CA ALA A 33 1.06 4.74 5.00
C ALA A 33 2.54 5.16 5.06
N GLN A 34 3.19 5.29 3.90
CA GLN A 34 4.59 5.67 3.77
C GLN A 34 4.88 7.17 3.92
N LYS A 35 3.85 8.02 3.97
CA LYS A 35 3.99 9.48 4.04
C LYS A 35 4.99 9.94 5.14
N GLU A 36 4.89 9.35 6.33
CA GLU A 36 5.78 9.67 7.46
C GLU A 36 7.19 9.08 7.32
N LEU A 37 7.37 8.04 6.50
CA LEU A 37 8.68 7.41 6.30
C LEU A 37 9.61 8.24 5.43
N HIS A 38 9.10 9.05 4.49
CA HIS A 38 9.94 9.89 3.64
C HIS A 38 10.83 10.83 4.45
N LYS A 39 10.29 11.44 5.52
CA LYS A 39 11.07 12.32 6.41
C LYS A 39 12.16 11.53 7.13
N ARG A 40 11.86 10.32 7.59
CA ARG A 40 12.79 9.44 8.31
C ARG A 40 13.90 8.90 7.41
N VAL A 41 13.57 8.56 6.16
CA VAL A 41 14.54 8.21 5.11
C VAL A 41 15.47 9.40 4.82
N LYS A 42 14.92 10.61 4.67
CA LYS A 42 15.72 11.84 4.51
C LYS A 42 16.65 12.09 5.70
N ASN A 43 16.20 11.73 6.90
CA ASN A 43 16.99 11.78 8.14
C ASN A 43 17.96 10.59 8.30
N LYS A 44 18.09 9.72 7.29
CA LYS A 44 19.00 8.56 7.27
C LYS A 44 18.70 7.47 8.29
N GLU A 45 17.51 7.46 8.89
CA GLU A 45 17.11 6.46 9.91
C GLU A 45 17.10 5.02 9.38
N PHE A 46 16.96 4.86 8.06
CA PHE A 46 16.86 3.56 7.40
C PHE A 46 18.02 3.26 6.47
N ASN A 47 19.15 3.98 6.54
CA ASN A 47 20.26 3.84 5.59
C ASN A 47 20.77 2.40 5.43
N MET A 48 20.77 1.60 6.51
CA MET A 48 21.18 0.19 6.45
C MET A 48 20.26 -0.67 5.56
N LEU A 49 19.03 -0.24 5.34
CA LEU A 49 18.07 -0.88 4.44
C LEU A 49 18.20 -0.39 2.99
N SER A 50 19.15 0.51 2.68
CA SER A 50 19.34 1.10 1.35
C SER A 50 18.01 1.53 0.69
N PRO A 51 17.21 2.39 1.35
CA PRO A 51 15.87 2.70 0.88
C PRO A 51 15.91 3.51 -0.41
N PHE A 52 14.99 3.22 -1.32
CA PHE A 52 14.81 3.96 -2.57
C PHE A 52 13.33 4.06 -2.92
N THR A 53 12.98 5.03 -3.77
CA THR A 53 11.62 5.15 -4.32
C THR A 53 11.60 4.53 -5.71
N ASP A 54 10.63 3.66 -5.99
CA ASP A 54 10.45 3.07 -7.31
C ASP A 54 9.71 4.01 -8.29
N ASP A 55 9.45 3.53 -9.50
CA ASP A 55 8.70 4.22 -10.55
C ASP A 55 7.23 4.48 -10.19
N LYS A 56 6.67 3.68 -9.28
CA LYS A 56 5.32 3.84 -8.72
C LYS A 56 5.28 4.87 -7.58
N GLY A 57 6.42 5.37 -7.11
CA GLY A 57 6.48 6.32 -5.98
C GLY A 57 6.45 5.65 -4.60
N ILE A 58 6.69 4.34 -4.53
CA ILE A 58 6.67 3.53 -3.30
C ILE A 58 8.09 3.41 -2.76
N LEU A 59 8.26 3.62 -1.44
CA LEU A 59 9.52 3.36 -0.75
C LEU A 59 9.77 1.85 -0.63
N ARG A 60 10.92 1.40 -1.11
CA ARG A 60 11.36 0.00 -1.09
C ARG A 60 12.75 -0.13 -0.50
N VAL A 61 13.12 -1.37 -0.16
CA VAL A 61 14.42 -1.75 0.41
C VAL A 61 15.35 -2.29 -0.68
N GLY A 62 16.58 -1.78 -0.74
CA GLY A 62 17.63 -2.27 -1.65
C GLY A 62 18.53 -3.35 -1.02
N GLY A 63 19.40 -3.94 -1.85
CA GLY A 63 20.59 -4.69 -1.42
C GLY A 63 20.36 -6.10 -0.84
N ARG A 64 19.14 -6.66 -0.92
CA ARG A 64 18.86 -7.98 -0.32
C ARG A 64 19.38 -9.13 -1.16
N VAL A 65 19.18 -9.15 -2.49
CA VAL A 65 19.62 -10.28 -3.33
C VAL A 65 19.75 -9.92 -4.82
N ASP A 66 20.75 -9.13 -5.21
CA ASP A 66 20.91 -8.70 -6.61
C ASP A 66 21.10 -9.87 -7.60
N LYS A 67 21.64 -11.01 -7.13
CA LYS A 67 21.97 -12.19 -7.96
C LYS A 67 20.96 -13.34 -7.90
N ALA A 68 19.89 -13.25 -7.11
CA ALA A 68 18.88 -14.31 -7.07
C ALA A 68 17.87 -14.17 -8.21
N ILE A 69 17.38 -15.31 -8.71
CA ILE A 69 16.28 -15.37 -9.68
C ILE A 69 14.96 -15.37 -8.88
N VAL A 70 14.60 -14.21 -8.35
CA VAL A 70 13.34 -13.98 -7.62
C VAL A 70 12.61 -12.77 -8.19
N THR A 71 11.32 -12.64 -7.87
CA THR A 71 10.48 -11.53 -8.35
C THR A 71 10.99 -10.18 -7.86
N TYR A 72 10.63 -9.11 -8.56
CA TYR A 72 11.03 -7.74 -8.19
C TYR A 72 10.62 -7.41 -6.75
N ASP A 73 9.39 -7.73 -6.35
CA ASP A 73 8.91 -7.46 -4.99
C ASP A 73 9.68 -8.25 -3.91
N SER A 74 10.15 -9.46 -4.25
CA SER A 74 11.01 -10.24 -3.36
C SER A 74 12.41 -9.65 -3.23
N LYS A 75 12.97 -9.09 -4.32
CA LYS A 75 14.27 -8.40 -4.29
C LYS A 75 14.19 -7.06 -3.56
N HIS A 76 13.09 -6.35 -3.77
CA HIS A 76 12.86 -4.98 -3.34
C HIS A 76 11.56 -4.84 -2.56
N PRO A 77 11.49 -5.42 -1.34
CA PRO A 77 10.27 -5.39 -0.55
C PRO A 77 9.89 -3.95 -0.18
N VAL A 78 8.58 -3.71 -0.10
CA VAL A 78 8.00 -2.44 0.32
C VAL A 78 8.42 -2.12 1.75
N LEU A 79 8.89 -0.89 1.98
CA LEU A 79 9.23 -0.42 3.32
C LEU A 79 7.96 -0.01 4.06
N LEU A 80 7.54 -0.82 5.03
CA LEU A 80 6.31 -0.60 5.77
C LEU A 80 6.55 0.06 7.14
N PRO A 81 5.67 0.99 7.57
CA PRO A 81 5.74 1.58 8.90
C PRO A 81 5.40 0.55 10.00
N LYS A 82 6.27 0.42 11.00
CA LYS A 82 6.15 -0.59 12.08
C LYS A 82 4.79 -0.61 12.78
N ASN A 83 4.19 0.56 13.04
CA ASN A 83 2.97 0.70 13.83
C ASN A 83 1.82 1.25 12.98
N HIS A 84 1.53 0.62 11.84
CA HIS A 84 0.41 1.00 10.99
C HIS A 84 -0.50 -0.19 10.71
N HIS A 85 -1.81 0.04 10.69
CA HIS A 85 -2.80 -1.02 10.52
C HIS A 85 -2.57 -1.80 9.22
N ILE A 86 -2.26 -1.11 8.12
CA ILE A 86 -1.99 -1.79 6.85
C ILE A 86 -0.77 -2.70 6.90
N SER A 87 0.26 -2.34 7.66
CA SER A 87 1.47 -3.15 7.77
C SER A 87 1.18 -4.45 8.48
N TYR A 88 0.26 -4.43 9.46
CA TYR A 88 -0.25 -5.63 10.09
C TYR A 88 -1.07 -6.48 9.12
N LEU A 89 -1.93 -5.88 8.30
CA LEU A 89 -2.72 -6.62 7.30
C LEU A 89 -1.80 -7.32 6.29
N ILE A 90 -0.87 -6.59 5.68
CA ILE A 90 0.04 -7.11 4.64
C ILE A 90 0.97 -8.22 5.15
N THR A 91 1.38 -8.17 6.42
CA THR A 91 2.37 -9.14 6.96
C THR A 91 1.75 -10.37 7.62
N LYS A 92 0.43 -10.40 7.78
CA LYS A 92 -0.28 -11.49 8.46
C LYS A 92 -0.92 -12.49 7.48
N ASP A 93 -1.13 -12.08 6.24
CA ASP A 93 -1.50 -12.96 5.14
C ASP A 93 -0.30 -13.80 4.68
#